data_AF-B0MIC8-F1
#
_entry.id   AF-B0MIC8-F1
#
_cell.length_a   1.000
_cell.length_b   1.000
_cell.length_c   1.000
_cell.angle_alpha   90.00
_cell.angle_beta   90.00
_cell.angle_gamma   90.00
#
_symmetry.space_group_name_H-M   'P 1'
#
loop_
_entity.id
_entity.type
_entity.pdbx_description
1 polymer ?
#
loop_
_entity_poly.entity_id
_entity_poly.type
_entity_poly.pdbx_seq_one_letter_code
_entity_poly.pdbx_strand_id
1 'polypeptide(L)'
;MILDKGSYMKMLRKNITTVIRNDTSAFTDDIDSKLVELQKELLQKTNNRDNHDSIAEEIIQLRELKAKSKTDSVIRDERLARITELCDFLKEQPCEITVFDESLVRRMLQKITVFEDHFTVEFKSGISVDIAG
;
A
#
# COMPACT_ATOMS: atom_id res chain seq x y z
N MET A 1 -19.56 11.22 -11.69
CA MET A 1 -18.54 12.00 -10.95
C MET A 1 -17.18 11.46 -11.35
N ILE A 2 -16.51 12.10 -12.30
CA ILE A 2 -15.16 11.68 -12.71
C ILE A 2 -14.26 11.95 -11.51
N LEU A 3 -13.62 10.92 -10.96
CA LEU A 3 -12.64 11.16 -9.90
C LEU A 3 -11.54 12.05 -10.49
N ASP A 4 -11.43 13.26 -9.96
CA ASP A 4 -10.28 14.12 -10.18
C ASP A 4 -8.99 13.34 -9.89
N LYS A 5 -7.94 13.55 -10.69
CA LYS A 5 -6.64 12.87 -10.56
C LYS A 5 -6.13 12.93 -9.12
N GLY A 6 -6.32 14.08 -8.47
CA GLY A 6 -5.94 14.29 -7.08
C GLY A 6 -6.72 13.41 -6.10
N SER A 7 -8.03 13.28 -6.30
CA SER A 7 -8.91 12.44 -5.48
C SER A 7 -8.54 10.95 -5.60
N TYR A 8 -8.35 10.46 -6.83
CA TYR A 8 -7.96 9.07 -7.09
C TYR A 8 -6.58 8.75 -6.49
N MET A 9 -5.59 9.61 -6.70
CA MET A 9 -4.24 9.43 -6.14
C MET A 9 -4.23 9.43 -4.62
N LYS A 10 -5.03 10.30 -3.98
CA LYS A 10 -5.14 10.34 -2.51
C LYS A 10 -5.74 9.04 -1.96
N MET A 11 -6.74 8.49 -2.64
CA MET A 11 -7.38 7.23 -2.24
C MET A 11 -6.45 6.03 -2.45
N LEU A 12 -5.75 5.97 -3.58
CA LEU A 12 -4.74 4.95 -3.87
C LEU A 12 -3.65 4.93 -2.80
N ARG A 13 -3.07 6.10 -2.47
CA ARG A 13 -2.04 6.22 -1.44
C ARG A 13 -2.54 5.76 -0.08
N LYS A 14 -3.76 6.14 0.30
CA LYS A 14 -4.38 5.74 1.56
C LYS A 14 -4.51 4.21 1.64
N ASN A 15 -5.06 3.59 0.60
CA ASN A 15 -5.27 2.14 0.57
C ASN A 15 -3.94 1.38 0.67
N ILE A 16 -2.91 1.81 -0.08
CA ILE A 16 -1.59 1.17 -0.05
C ILE A 16 -0.93 1.33 1.33
N THR A 17 -1.00 2.54 1.92
CA THR A 17 -0.43 2.79 3.25
C THR A 17 -1.11 1.96 4.32
N THR A 18 -2.43 1.79 4.26
CA THR A 18 -3.20 0.98 5.22
C THR A 18 -2.83 -0.49 5.14
N VAL A 19 -2.67 -1.04 3.93
CA VAL A 19 -2.27 -2.45 3.75
C VAL A 19 -0.85 -2.69 4.28
N ILE A 20 0.07 -1.74 4.11
CA ILE A 20 1.47 -1.91 4.56
C ILE A 20 1.63 -1.70 6.08
N ARG A 21 0.86 -0.77 6.68
CA ARG A 21 1.01 -0.41 8.12
C ARG A 21 0.33 -1.37 9.08
N ASN A 22 -0.76 -2.01 8.67
CA ASN A 22 -1.51 -2.91 9.56
C ASN A 22 -0.73 -4.16 9.99
N ASP A 23 0.44 -4.43 9.43
CA ASP A 23 1.11 -5.71 9.61
C ASP A 23 2.06 -5.83 10.82
N THR A 24 2.58 -4.78 11.50
CA THR A 24 3.52 -5.07 12.64
C THR A 24 3.99 -3.94 13.56
N SER A 25 3.70 -2.65 13.33
CA SER A 25 4.39 -1.59 14.11
C SER A 25 4.00 -1.54 15.60
N ALA A 26 2.85 -2.10 15.99
CA ALA A 26 2.44 -2.20 17.38
C ALA A 26 3.08 -3.38 18.13
N PHE A 27 3.72 -4.32 17.44
CA PHE A 27 4.24 -5.56 18.02
C PHE A 27 5.64 -5.40 18.64
N THR A 28 6.47 -4.47 18.18
CA THR A 28 7.90 -4.41 18.56
C THR A 28 8.13 -3.81 19.95
N ASP A 29 7.32 -2.85 20.37
CA ASP A 29 7.48 -2.18 21.68
C ASP A 29 7.03 -3.09 22.84
N ASP A 30 6.02 -3.93 22.58
CA ASP A 30 5.53 -4.95 23.51
C ASP A 30 6.56 -6.07 23.71
N ILE A 31 7.24 -6.48 22.63
CA ILE A 31 8.34 -7.47 22.67
C ILE A 31 9.51 -6.97 23.54
N ASP A 32 9.85 -5.68 23.46
CA ASP A 32 10.95 -5.10 24.23
C ASP A 32 10.66 -5.04 25.73
N SER A 33 9.42 -4.67 26.09
CA SER A 33 8.97 -4.67 27.47
C SER A 33 8.99 -6.10 28.06
N LYS A 34 8.50 -7.08 27.29
CA LYS A 34 8.46 -8.48 27.69
C LYS A 34 9.85 -9.14 27.80
N LEU A 35 10.78 -8.75 26.92
CA LEU A 35 12.19 -9.19 27.03
C LEU A 35 12.87 -8.68 28.30
N VAL A 36 12.58 -7.46 28.75
CA VAL A 36 13.13 -6.91 29.99
C VAL A 36 12.60 -7.65 31.22
N GLU A 37 11.31 -7.99 31.23
CA GLU A 37 10.68 -8.76 32.31
C GLU A 37 11.27 -10.18 32.42
N LEU A 38 11.34 -10.91 31.30
CA LEU A 38 11.88 -12.28 31.28
C LEU A 38 13.37 -12.32 31.65
N GLN A 39 14.17 -11.31 31.27
CA GLN A 39 15.57 -11.20 31.71
C GLN A 39 15.68 -11.00 33.22
N LYS A 40 14.77 -10.21 33.82
CA LYS A 40 14.74 -9.99 35.26
C LYS A 40 14.31 -11.25 36.02
N GLU A 41 13.32 -11.97 35.51
CA GLU A 41 12.91 -13.26 36.06
C GLU A 41 14.04 -14.28 35.98
N LEU A 42 14.75 -14.38 34.85
CA LEU A 42 15.87 -15.32 34.69
C LEU A 42 16.99 -15.07 35.72
N LEU A 43 17.30 -13.80 36.02
CA LEU A 43 18.28 -13.43 37.06
C LEU A 43 17.83 -13.86 38.45
N GLN A 44 16.56 -13.62 38.82
CA GLN A 44 16.02 -14.03 40.12
C GLN A 44 16.03 -15.54 40.29
N LYS A 45 15.61 -16.23 39.24
CA LYS A 45 15.48 -17.68 39.25
C LYS A 45 16.88 -18.31 39.35
N THR A 46 17.88 -17.80 38.60
CA THR A 46 19.30 -18.26 38.66
C THR A 46 19.90 -18.11 40.04
N ASN A 47 19.52 -17.05 40.74
CA ASN A 47 19.92 -16.82 42.12
C ASN A 47 19.29 -17.83 43.11
N ASN A 48 18.12 -18.37 42.76
CA ASN A 48 17.38 -19.35 43.55
C ASN A 48 17.72 -20.82 43.22
N ARG A 49 18.58 -21.09 42.21
CA ARG A 49 18.94 -22.44 41.71
C ARG A 49 17.76 -23.29 41.21
N ASP A 50 16.67 -22.68 40.75
CA ASP A 50 15.58 -23.44 40.11
C ASP A 50 15.92 -23.80 38.65
N ASN A 51 15.05 -24.52 37.94
CA ASN A 51 15.23 -24.73 36.49
C ASN A 51 14.83 -23.47 35.70
N HIS A 52 15.68 -23.05 34.75
CA HIS A 52 15.49 -21.80 33.97
C HIS A 52 15.48 -22.01 32.46
N ASP A 53 15.62 -23.24 32.01
CA ASP A 53 15.73 -23.59 30.59
C ASP A 53 14.54 -23.06 29.79
N SER A 54 13.33 -23.06 30.36
CA SER A 54 12.13 -22.53 29.70
C SER A 54 12.17 -21.00 29.50
N ILE A 55 12.71 -20.24 30.44
CA ILE A 55 12.85 -18.77 30.31
C ILE A 55 13.96 -18.46 29.30
N ALA A 56 15.03 -19.25 29.28
CA ALA A 56 16.11 -19.10 28.32
C ALA A 56 15.62 -19.35 26.88
N GLU A 57 14.82 -20.38 26.65
CA GLU A 57 14.19 -20.66 25.34
C GLU A 57 13.24 -19.54 24.91
N GLU A 58 12.40 -19.02 25.81
CA GLU A 58 11.48 -17.93 25.49
C GLU A 58 12.22 -16.63 25.11
N ILE A 59 13.34 -16.32 25.78
CA ILE A 59 14.21 -15.19 25.43
C ILE A 59 14.83 -15.37 24.04
N ILE A 60 15.27 -16.58 23.68
CA ILE A 60 15.83 -16.86 22.36
C ILE A 60 14.75 -16.66 21.28
N GLN A 61 13.56 -17.21 21.49
CA GLN A 61 12.44 -17.07 20.55
C GLN A 61 12.02 -15.60 20.36
N LEU A 62 11.91 -14.82 21.43
CA LEU A 62 11.55 -13.40 21.35
C LEU A 62 12.62 -12.57 20.63
N ARG A 63 13.91 -12.90 20.80
CA ARG A 63 15.01 -12.24 20.07
C ARG A 63 14.98 -12.56 18.58
N GLU A 64 14.70 -13.81 18.20
CA GLU A 64 14.53 -14.19 16.80
C GLU A 64 13.33 -13.48 16.16
N LEU A 65 12.20 -13.43 16.88
CA LEU A 65 11.00 -12.71 16.44
C LEU A 65 11.29 -11.21 16.22
N LYS A 66 12.02 -10.58 17.15
CA LYS A 66 12.45 -9.17 17.02
C LYS A 66 13.37 -8.95 15.83
N ALA A 67 14.36 -9.82 15.63
CA ALA A 67 15.28 -9.73 14.51
C ALA A 67 14.54 -9.82 13.17
N LYS A 68 13.60 -10.77 13.06
CA LYS A 68 12.74 -10.93 11.89
C LYS A 68 11.86 -9.71 11.65
N SER A 69 11.23 -9.16 12.69
CA SER A 69 10.38 -7.96 12.58
C SER A 69 11.16 -6.74 12.07
N LYS A 70 12.44 -6.61 12.48
CA LYS A 70 13.33 -5.53 12.02
C LYS A 70 13.76 -5.69 10.57
N THR A 71 14.09 -6.90 10.11
CA THR A 71 14.36 -7.13 8.68
C THR A 71 13.11 -6.87 7.84
N ASP A 72 11.94 -7.28 8.35
CA ASP A 72 10.66 -7.03 7.69
C ASP A 72 10.33 -5.52 7.66
N SER A 73 10.75 -4.72 8.65
CA SER A 73 10.56 -3.27 8.62
C SER A 73 11.39 -2.60 7.53
N VAL A 74 12.66 -2.99 7.36
CA VAL A 74 13.52 -2.43 6.30
C VAL A 74 12.96 -2.72 4.90
N ILE A 75 12.52 -3.96 4.66
CA ILE A 75 11.91 -4.34 3.37
C ILE A 75 10.61 -3.55 3.13
N ARG A 76 9.84 -3.26 4.18
CA ARG A 76 8.62 -2.45 4.08
C ARG A 76 8.92 -0.99 3.76
N ASP A 77 9.93 -0.41 4.40
CA ASP A 77 10.32 0.98 4.15
C ASP A 77 10.81 1.17 2.71
N GLU A 78 11.58 0.21 2.18
CA GLU A 78 12.00 0.20 0.78
C GLU A 78 10.81 0.11 -0.18
N ARG A 79 9.83 -0.76 0.10
CA ARG A 79 8.59 -0.85 -0.70
C ARG A 79 7.79 0.45 -0.64
N LEU A 80 7.70 1.09 0.52
CA LEU A 80 7.00 2.36 0.69
C LEU A 80 7.67 3.49 -0.09
N ALA A 81 9.00 3.52 -0.09
CA ALA A 81 9.77 4.45 -0.91
C ALA A 81 9.48 4.24 -2.40
N ARG A 82 9.51 2.99 -2.87
CA ARG A 82 9.21 2.66 -4.28
C ARG A 82 7.79 3.02 -4.70
N ILE A 83 6.81 2.81 -3.82
CA ILE A 83 5.42 3.22 -4.06
C ILE A 83 5.32 4.74 -4.17
N THR A 84 6.02 5.46 -3.30
CA THR A 84 6.03 6.92 -3.30
C THR A 84 6.61 7.45 -4.62
N GLU A 85 7.74 6.89 -5.07
CA GLU A 85 8.33 7.21 -6.37
C GLU A 85 7.35 6.97 -7.53
N LEU A 86 6.67 5.82 -7.57
CA LEU A 86 5.70 5.51 -8.61
C LEU A 86 4.49 6.47 -8.59
N CYS A 87 4.03 6.85 -7.39
CA CYS A 87 2.99 7.85 -7.25
C CYS A 87 3.43 9.23 -7.76
N ASP A 88 4.67 9.63 -7.49
CA ASP A 88 5.21 10.91 -7.96
C ASP A 88 5.40 10.90 -9.48
N PHE A 89 5.90 9.80 -10.05
CA PHE A 89 5.94 9.60 -11.50
C PHE A 89 4.55 9.76 -12.16
N LEU A 90 3.51 9.14 -11.59
CA LEU A 90 2.14 9.28 -12.11
C LEU A 90 1.59 10.71 -12.00
N LYS A 91 2.03 11.50 -11.01
CA LYS A 91 1.64 12.91 -10.91
C LYS A 91 2.27 13.74 -12.01
N GLU A 92 3.54 13.50 -12.33
CA GLU A 92 4.27 14.20 -13.39
C GLU A 92 3.71 13.91 -14.78
N GLN A 93 3.03 12.78 -14.99
CA GLN A 93 2.43 12.46 -16.27
C GLN A 93 1.31 13.46 -16.63
N PRO A 94 1.33 14.04 -17.85
CA PRO A 94 0.25 14.89 -18.32
C PRO A 94 -1.05 14.08 -18.40
N CYS A 95 -2.12 14.64 -17.84
CA CYS A 95 -3.47 14.07 -17.95
C CYS A 95 -4.30 14.70 -19.06
N GLU A 96 -3.78 15.77 -19.66
CA GLU A 96 -4.41 16.43 -20.79
C GLU A 96 -3.92 15.79 -22.08
N ILE A 97 -4.88 15.37 -22.91
CA ILE A 97 -4.61 14.94 -24.27
C ILE A 97 -4.42 16.22 -25.08
N THR A 98 -3.18 16.66 -25.22
CA THR A 98 -2.82 17.88 -25.97
C THR A 98 -2.76 17.64 -27.48
N VAL A 99 -2.65 16.38 -27.90
CA VAL A 99 -2.56 15.97 -29.30
C VAL A 99 -3.54 14.83 -29.54
N PHE A 100 -4.28 14.91 -30.64
CA PHE A 100 -5.17 13.85 -31.08
C PHE A 100 -4.37 12.58 -31.38
N ASP A 101 -4.69 11.49 -30.69
CA ASP A 101 -4.14 10.16 -30.94
C ASP A 101 -5.27 9.23 -31.38
N GLU A 102 -5.27 8.88 -32.67
CA GLU A 102 -6.30 8.02 -33.27
C GLU A 102 -6.35 6.63 -32.60
N SER A 103 -5.20 6.08 -32.24
CA SER A 103 -5.12 4.75 -31.62
C SER A 103 -5.75 4.75 -30.23
N LEU A 104 -5.52 5.81 -29.46
CA LEU A 104 -6.11 6.02 -28.14
C LEU A 104 -7.61 6.21 -28.24
N VAL A 105 -8.06 7.08 -29.16
CA VAL A 105 -9.48 7.36 -29.39
C VAL A 105 -10.22 6.08 -29.78
N ARG A 106 -9.71 5.32 -30.75
CA ARG A 106 -10.29 4.02 -31.13
C ARG A 106 -10.35 3.03 -29.98
N ARG A 107 -9.36 3.05 -29.08
CA ARG A 107 -9.34 2.18 -27.89
C ARG A 107 -10.40 2.57 -26.86
N MET A 108 -10.67 3.87 -26.71
CA MET A 108 -11.63 4.40 -25.73
C MET A 108 -13.08 4.31 -26.21
N LEU A 109 -13.31 4.38 -27.52
CA LEU A 109 -14.63 4.26 -28.13
C LEU A 109 -15.22 2.86 -27.93
N GLN A 110 -16.50 2.82 -27.59
CA GLN A 110 -17.30 1.61 -27.52
C GLN A 110 -18.18 1.46 -28.75
N LYS A 111 -18.95 2.50 -29.10
CA LYS A 111 -19.83 2.51 -30.28
C LYS A 111 -20.08 3.94 -30.75
N ILE A 112 -20.31 4.11 -32.04
CA ILE A 112 -20.89 5.33 -32.61
C ILE A 112 -22.23 4.96 -33.26
N THR A 113 -23.28 5.71 -32.94
CA THR A 113 -24.62 5.57 -33.54
C THR A 113 -24.93 6.83 -34.34
N VAL A 114 -25.28 6.66 -35.61
CA VAL A 114 -25.55 7.78 -36.54
C VAL A 114 -27.06 7.90 -36.73
N PHE A 115 -27.57 9.13 -36.61
CA PHE A 115 -28.96 9.51 -36.87
C PHE A 115 -29.02 10.50 -38.05
N GLU A 116 -30.23 10.96 -38.42
CA GLU A 116 -30.40 11.88 -39.54
C GLU A 116 -29.83 13.29 -39.27
N ASP A 117 -29.90 13.77 -38.02
CA ASP A 117 -29.57 15.13 -37.59
C ASP A 117 -28.41 15.22 -36.58
N HIS A 118 -27.94 14.08 -36.06
CA HIS A 118 -26.88 14.02 -35.07
C HIS A 118 -26.18 12.65 -35.05
N PHE A 119 -25.13 12.53 -34.25
CA PHE A 119 -24.54 11.24 -33.91
C PHE A 119 -24.20 11.17 -32.42
N THR A 120 -24.36 9.97 -31.86
CA THR A 120 -24.06 9.66 -30.47
C THR A 120 -22.77 8.84 -30.40
N VAL A 121 -21.83 9.30 -29.58
CA VAL A 121 -20.56 8.63 -29.32
C VAL A 121 -20.57 8.05 -27.90
N GLU A 122 -20.46 6.72 -27.80
CA GLU A 122 -20.37 6.00 -26.53
C GLU A 122 -18.92 5.59 -26.24
N PHE A 123 -18.42 5.94 -25.06
CA PHE A 123 -17.10 5.55 -24.57
C PHE A 123 -17.21 4.33 -23.66
N LYS A 124 -16.15 3.52 -23.60
CA LYS A 124 -16.05 2.36 -22.70
C LYS A 124 -16.16 2.71 -21.20
N SER A 125 -15.98 3.98 -20.86
CA SER A 125 -16.21 4.50 -19.51
C SER A 125 -17.71 4.63 -19.16
N GLY A 126 -18.61 4.38 -20.12
CA GLY A 126 -20.06 4.61 -19.98
C GLY A 126 -20.49 6.06 -20.18
N ILE A 127 -19.59 6.92 -20.67
CA ILE A 127 -19.93 8.31 -21.03
C ILE A 127 -20.48 8.30 -22.46
N SER A 128 -21.58 9.02 -22.68
CA SER A 128 -22.15 9.24 -24.00
C SER A 128 -22.17 10.73 -24.32
N VAL A 129 -21.84 11.08 -25.56
CA VAL A 129 -21.83 12.46 -26.07
C VAL A 129 -22.64 12.52 -27.36
N ASP A 130 -23.63 13.41 -27.40
CA ASP A 130 -24.39 13.71 -28.61
C ASP A 130 -23.78 14.92 -29.32
N ILE A 131 -23.54 14.77 -30.62
CA ILE A 131 -22.95 15.80 -31.47
C ILE A 131 -23.94 16.08 -32.60
N ALA A 132 -24.43 17.32 -32.65
CA ALA A 132 -25.29 17.79 -33.73
C ALA A 132 -24.53 17.76 -35.07
N GLY A 133 -25.21 17.33 -36.13
CA GLY A 133 -24.69 17.25 -37.50
C GLY A 133 -24.58 18.60 -38.19
#